data_AF-A0A3P6GWZ4-F1
#
_entry.id   AF-A0A3P6GWZ4-F1
#
_cell.length_a   1.000
_cell.length_b   1.000
_cell.length_c   1.000
_cell.angle_alpha   90.00
_cell.angle_beta   90.00
_cell.angle_gamma   90.00
#
_symmetry.space_group_name_H-M   'P 1'
#
loop_
_entity.id
_entity.type
_entity.pdbx_description
1 polymer ?
#
loop_
_entity_poly.entity_id
_entity_poly.type
_entity_poly.pdbx_seq_one_letter_code
_entity_poly.pdbx_strand_id
1 'polypeptide(L)'
;METGLTILKMSFFLGLVVVVSCSQALAPWNPSMRMRPGTCDHYECPTYKLVQAGYGYEIRMYNSAVWIAGNFNHCPRAPLPPSMTQGTKTGFQRQFSGYVTDDLAIKEAIALMDSLKSTEWKSHIEKSKGERPDYLVAE
;
A
#
# COMPACT_ATOMS: atom_id res chain seq x y z
N MET A 1 50.31 15.90 -41.18
CA MET A 1 49.70 14.66 -40.63
C MET A 1 49.32 14.81 -39.15
N GLU A 2 50.01 15.64 -38.38
CA GLU A 2 49.73 15.85 -36.94
C GLU A 2 48.39 16.55 -36.64
N THR A 3 47.97 17.49 -37.48
CA THR A 3 46.70 18.23 -37.30
C THR A 3 45.45 17.37 -37.50
N GLY A 4 45.52 16.33 -38.35
CA GLY A 4 44.40 15.41 -38.57
C GLY A 4 44.17 14.47 -37.39
N LEU A 5 45.25 14.00 -36.77
CA LEU A 5 45.20 13.08 -35.63
C LEU A 5 44.67 13.78 -34.35
N THR A 6 45.01 15.05 -34.14
CA THR A 6 44.49 15.83 -33.00
C THR A 6 42.99 16.10 -33.13
N ILE A 7 42.49 16.40 -34.34
CA ILE A 7 41.06 16.59 -34.59
C ILE A 7 40.28 15.30 -34.35
N LEU A 8 40.77 14.16 -34.84
CA LEU A 8 40.13 12.84 -34.64
C LEU A 8 40.05 12.46 -33.15
N LYS A 9 41.11 12.76 -32.41
CA LYS A 9 41.20 12.51 -30.97
C LYS A 9 40.24 13.40 -30.17
N MET A 10 40.12 14.69 -30.53
CA MET A 10 39.17 15.60 -29.90
C MET A 10 37.71 15.21 -30.21
N SER A 11 37.41 14.77 -31.44
CA SER A 11 36.09 14.24 -31.80
C SER A 11 35.71 12.99 -31.01
N PHE A 12 36.68 12.09 -30.77
CA PHE A 12 36.45 10.89 -29.97
C PHE A 12 36.16 11.22 -28.50
N PHE A 13 36.90 12.19 -27.93
CA PHE A 13 36.64 12.67 -26.57
C PHE A 13 35.28 13.39 -26.46
N LEU A 14 34.91 14.22 -27.44
CA LEU A 14 33.61 14.88 -27.46
C LEU A 14 32.47 13.86 -27.55
N GLY A 15 32.62 12.82 -28.38
CA GLY A 15 31.66 11.73 -28.50
C GLY A 15 31.49 10.95 -27.20
N LEU A 16 32.60 10.61 -26.52
CA LEU A 16 32.56 9.94 -25.22
C LEU A 16 31.85 10.77 -24.15
N VAL A 17 32.11 12.08 -24.08
CA VAL A 17 31.46 12.99 -23.13
C VAL A 17 29.95 13.08 -23.36
N VAL A 18 29.50 13.14 -24.63
CA VAL A 18 28.08 13.18 -24.97
C VAL A 18 27.36 11.88 -24.61
N VAL A 19 27.96 10.71 -24.89
CA VAL A 19 27.37 9.41 -24.53
C VAL A 19 27.26 9.23 -23.01
N VAL A 20 28.28 9.63 -22.25
CA VAL A 20 28.27 9.58 -20.78
C VAL A 20 27.24 10.54 -20.17
N SER A 21 26.99 11.69 -20.81
CA SER A 21 25.98 12.67 -20.37
C SER A 21 24.55 12.22 -20.66
N CYS A 22 24.30 11.55 -21.80
CA CYS A 22 22.98 10.98 -22.13
C CYS A 22 22.63 9.73 -21.29
N SER A 23 23.64 8.96 -20.87
CA SER A 23 23.44 7.79 -19.98
C SER A 23 22.99 8.20 -18.57
N GLN A 24 23.20 9.46 -18.22
CA GLN A 24 22.84 10.08 -16.95
C GLN A 24 21.70 11.09 -17.11
N ALA A 25 20.87 10.98 -18.15
CA ALA A 25 19.60 11.69 -18.16
C ALA A 25 18.86 11.31 -16.88
N LEU A 26 18.92 12.21 -15.91
CA LEU A 26 18.29 12.07 -14.61
C LEU A 26 16.83 11.80 -14.92
N ALA A 27 16.43 10.53 -14.72
CA ALA A 27 15.03 10.20 -14.70
C ALA A 27 14.39 11.24 -13.75
N PRO A 28 13.38 12.02 -14.18
CA PRO A 28 12.82 13.12 -13.38
C PRO A 28 12.15 12.67 -12.06
N TRP A 29 12.33 11.41 -11.70
CA TRP A 29 11.74 10.70 -10.58
C TRP A 29 12.83 10.54 -9.54
N ASN A 30 12.88 11.47 -8.60
CA ASN A 30 13.76 11.37 -7.47
C ASN A 30 13.16 10.33 -6.48
N PRO A 31 13.77 9.14 -6.32
CA PRO A 31 13.23 8.07 -5.47
C PRO A 31 13.21 8.43 -3.98
N SER A 32 13.76 9.59 -3.61
CA SER A 32 13.74 10.12 -2.24
C SER A 32 12.44 10.83 -1.86
N MET A 33 11.51 11.07 -2.81
CA MET A 33 10.16 11.44 -2.44
C MET A 33 9.47 10.18 -1.93
N ARG A 34 9.43 10.04 -0.61
CA ARG A 34 8.63 9.07 0.14
C ARG A 34 7.16 9.31 -0.23
N MET A 35 6.74 8.80 -1.39
CA MET A 35 5.49 9.13 -2.06
C MET A 35 4.36 8.38 -1.35
N ARG A 36 4.02 8.87 -0.16
CA ARG A 36 2.78 8.50 0.51
C ARG A 36 1.66 8.99 -0.41
N PRO A 37 0.70 8.12 -0.82
CA PRO A 37 -0.43 8.57 -1.63
C PRO A 37 -1.10 9.76 -0.95
N GLY A 38 -1.40 10.84 -1.67
CA GLY A 38 -1.97 12.07 -1.07
C GLY A 38 -3.30 11.84 -0.34
N THR A 39 -4.01 10.76 -0.66
CA THR A 39 -5.19 10.31 0.12
C THR A 39 -4.84 10.03 1.58
N CYS A 40 -3.62 9.60 1.86
CA CYS A 40 -3.15 9.24 3.18
C CYS A 40 -2.69 10.44 4.02
N ASP A 41 -2.82 11.66 3.50
CA ASP A 41 -2.71 12.91 4.27
C ASP A 41 -4.01 13.20 5.04
N HIS A 42 -5.14 12.69 4.53
CA HIS A 42 -6.46 12.91 5.11
C HIS A 42 -7.04 11.64 5.76
N TYR A 43 -6.75 10.46 5.20
CA TYR A 43 -7.27 9.18 5.70
C TYR A 43 -6.16 8.32 6.32
N GLU A 44 -6.55 7.47 7.26
CA GLU A 44 -5.67 6.43 7.78
C GLU A 44 -5.31 5.44 6.66
N CYS A 45 -4.02 5.13 6.54
CA CYS A 45 -3.51 4.20 5.55
C CYS A 45 -2.64 3.13 6.21
N PRO A 46 -2.67 1.88 5.71
CA PRO A 46 -1.82 0.81 6.20
C PRO A 46 -0.34 1.21 6.24
N THR A 47 0.34 0.85 7.33
CA THR A 47 1.75 1.17 7.50
C THR A 47 2.63 0.22 6.69
N TYR A 48 3.63 0.77 6.02
CA TYR A 48 4.60 0.00 5.22
C TYR A 48 5.99 0.63 5.25
N LYS A 49 7.00 -0.20 5.03
CA LYS A 49 8.38 0.23 4.75
C LYS A 49 8.61 0.20 3.23
N LEU A 50 9.07 1.31 2.66
CA LEU A 50 9.54 1.34 1.27
C LEU A 50 10.88 0.59 1.17
N VAL A 51 10.91 -0.49 0.40
CA VAL A 51 12.11 -1.30 0.19
C VAL A 51 12.94 -0.75 -0.95
N GLN A 52 12.29 -0.44 -2.08
CA GLN A 52 12.92 0.08 -3.28
C GLN A 52 11.89 0.84 -4.13
N ALA A 53 12.33 1.88 -4.81
CA ALA A 53 11.55 2.57 -5.84
C ALA A 53 12.37 2.64 -7.12
N GLY A 54 11.68 2.60 -8.26
CA GLY A 54 12.28 2.72 -9.59
C GLY A 54 11.34 3.40 -10.56
N TYR A 55 11.66 3.34 -11.85
CA TYR A 55 10.86 3.99 -12.88
C TYR A 55 9.49 3.29 -13.02
N GLY A 56 8.44 3.92 -12.48
CA GLY A 56 7.06 3.42 -12.57
C GLY A 56 6.70 2.31 -11.58
N TYR A 57 7.53 2.05 -10.56
CA TYR A 57 7.20 1.04 -9.54
C TYR A 57 7.78 1.36 -8.16
N GLU A 58 7.14 0.79 -7.15
CA GLU A 58 7.61 0.77 -5.76
C GLU A 58 7.43 -0.63 -5.16
N ILE A 59 8.39 -1.06 -4.36
CA ILE A 59 8.34 -2.28 -3.57
C ILE A 59 8.06 -1.88 -2.12
N ARG A 60 6.89 -2.28 -1.61
CA ARG A 60 6.41 -1.94 -0.27
C ARG A 60 6.31 -3.19 0.59
N MET A 61 6.92 -3.17 1.77
CA MET A 61 6.77 -4.22 2.77
C MET A 61 5.80 -3.74 3.85
N TYR A 62 4.58 -4.27 3.80
CA TYR A 62 3.52 -3.93 4.76
C TYR A 62 3.75 -4.60 6.11
N ASN A 63 3.40 -3.89 7.18
CA ASN A 63 3.29 -4.49 8.50
C ASN A 63 2.07 -5.42 8.56
N SER A 64 2.04 -6.31 9.56
CA SER A 64 0.85 -7.10 9.84
C SER A 64 -0.31 -6.16 10.21
N ALA A 65 -1.48 -6.41 9.61
CA ALA A 65 -2.69 -5.64 9.83
C ALA A 65 -3.91 -6.57 9.69
N VAL A 66 -5.00 -6.21 10.36
CA VAL A 66 -6.28 -6.90 10.22
C VAL A 66 -7.02 -6.33 9.02
N TRP A 67 -7.52 -7.20 8.14
CA TRP A 67 -8.26 -6.82 6.94
C TRP A 67 -9.63 -7.48 6.96
N ILE A 68 -10.66 -6.72 6.61
CA ILE A 68 -11.97 -7.30 6.34
C ILE A 68 -12.04 -7.61 4.85
N ALA A 69 -12.23 -8.90 4.53
CA ALA A 69 -12.28 -9.38 3.15
C ALA A 69 -13.58 -10.15 2.92
N GLY A 70 -14.34 -9.73 1.91
CA GLY A 70 -15.47 -10.49 1.40
C GLY A 70 -15.01 -11.53 0.38
N ASN A 71 -15.35 -12.80 0.58
CA ASN A 71 -15.18 -13.81 -0.46
C ASN A 71 -16.48 -13.96 -1.29
N PHE A 72 -16.34 -14.24 -2.59
CA PHE A 72 -17.49 -14.51 -3.46
C PHE A 72 -17.92 -15.99 -3.40
N ASN A 73 -17.01 -16.88 -3.02
CA ASN A 73 -17.20 -18.32 -3.10
C ASN A 73 -18.07 -18.90 -1.96
N HIS A 74 -18.30 -18.17 -0.86
CA HIS A 74 -19.14 -18.61 0.26
C HIS A 74 -20.51 -17.90 0.29
N CYS A 75 -20.93 -17.26 -0.80
CA CYS A 75 -22.27 -16.71 -0.90
C CYS A 75 -23.19 -17.71 -1.62
N PRO A 76 -24.22 -18.28 -0.97
CA PRO A 76 -25.14 -19.22 -1.61
C PRO A 76 -25.96 -18.59 -2.76
N ARG A 77 -25.90 -17.26 -2.94
CA ARG A 77 -26.82 -16.50 -3.79
C ARG A 77 -26.16 -15.52 -4.76
N ALA A 78 -24.83 -15.51 -4.87
CA ALA A 78 -24.12 -14.60 -5.76
C ALA A 78 -23.45 -15.38 -6.90
N PRO A 79 -23.85 -15.15 -8.16
CA PRO A 79 -23.06 -15.59 -9.30
C PRO A 79 -21.65 -14.99 -9.21
N LEU A 80 -20.64 -15.73 -9.68
CA LEU A 80 -19.31 -15.17 -9.89
C LEU A 80 -19.43 -13.91 -10.76
N PRO A 81 -18.78 -12.81 -10.38
CA PRO A 81 -18.87 -11.58 -11.16
C PRO A 81 -18.20 -11.80 -12.54
N PRO A 82 -18.80 -11.34 -13.64
CA PRO A 82 -18.27 -11.52 -15.00
C PRO A 82 -17.04 -10.66 -15.28
N SER A 83 -16.66 -9.76 -14.36
CA SER A 83 -15.50 -8.88 -14.49
C SER A 83 -14.95 -8.45 -13.13
N MET A 84 -13.69 -8.02 -13.11
CA MET A 84 -13.05 -7.44 -11.92
C MET A 84 -13.81 -6.21 -11.41
N THR A 85 -14.29 -5.36 -12.32
CA THR A 85 -15.04 -4.14 -11.99
C THR A 85 -16.34 -4.48 -11.27
N GLN A 86 -17.11 -5.43 -11.80
CA GLN A 86 -18.37 -5.83 -11.18
C GLN A 86 -18.15 -6.56 -9.85
N GLY A 87 -17.11 -7.38 -9.77
CA GLY A 87 -16.69 -8.01 -8.51
C GLY A 87 -16.35 -6.96 -7.46
N THR A 88 -15.47 -6.03 -7.78
CA THR A 88 -15.06 -4.95 -6.86
C THR A 88 -16.24 -4.10 -6.41
N LYS A 89 -17.11 -3.66 -7.34
CA LYS A 89 -18.30 -2.87 -7.00
C LYS A 89 -19.23 -3.60 -6.03
N THR A 90 -19.50 -4.88 -6.30
CA THR A 90 -20.40 -5.69 -5.47
C THR A 90 -19.76 -6.03 -4.12
N GLY A 91 -18.47 -6.38 -4.11
CA GLY A 91 -17.71 -6.69 -2.91
C GLY A 91 -17.59 -5.49 -1.99
N PHE A 92 -17.25 -4.32 -2.54
CA PHE A 92 -17.19 -3.07 -1.80
C PHE A 92 -18.57 -2.72 -1.21
N GLN A 93 -19.63 -2.77 -2.02
CA GLN A 93 -20.98 -2.52 -1.52
C GLN A 93 -21.32 -3.45 -0.35
N ARG A 94 -21.06 -4.76 -0.45
CA ARG A 94 -21.31 -5.72 0.63
C ARG A 94 -20.50 -5.46 1.90
N GLN A 95 -19.25 -5.04 1.74
CA GLN A 95 -18.38 -4.70 2.86
C GLN A 95 -19.02 -3.63 3.76
N PHE A 96 -19.68 -2.64 3.14
CA PHE A 96 -20.34 -1.54 3.84
C PHE A 96 -21.84 -1.73 4.06
N SER A 97 -22.50 -2.63 3.32
CA SER A 97 -23.96 -2.79 3.34
C SER A 97 -24.45 -4.08 4.01
N GLY A 98 -23.57 -4.95 4.50
CA GLY A 98 -23.99 -6.27 5.01
C GLY A 98 -23.06 -6.99 5.97
N TYR A 99 -21.76 -6.68 6.01
CA TYR A 99 -20.84 -7.25 7.01
C TYR A 99 -20.62 -6.37 8.24
N VAL A 100 -20.86 -5.06 8.13
CA VAL A 100 -20.69 -4.08 9.20
C VAL A 100 -21.93 -3.21 9.23
N THR A 101 -22.98 -3.65 9.92
CA THR A 101 -23.92 -2.70 10.53
C THR A 101 -23.36 -2.35 11.90
N ASP A 102 -23.55 -1.11 12.38
CA ASP A 102 -23.01 -0.69 13.68
C ASP A 102 -23.41 -1.67 14.80
N ASP A 103 -24.66 -2.15 14.77
CA ASP A 103 -25.18 -3.14 15.71
C ASP A 103 -24.49 -4.52 15.61
N LEU A 104 -24.22 -5.03 14.39
CA LEU A 104 -23.54 -6.31 14.21
C LEU A 104 -22.05 -6.22 14.59
N ALA A 105 -21.40 -5.11 14.23
CA ALA A 105 -20.00 -4.86 14.57
C ALA A 105 -19.79 -4.82 16.08
N ILE A 106 -20.68 -4.12 16.80
CA ILE A 106 -20.66 -4.07 18.27
C ILE A 106 -20.89 -5.47 18.86
N LYS A 107 -21.86 -6.25 18.34
CA LYS A 107 -22.14 -7.61 18.83
C LYS A 107 -20.97 -8.57 18.65
N GLU A 108 -20.37 -8.61 17.47
CA GLU A 108 -19.22 -9.47 17.17
C GLU A 108 -17.98 -9.03 17.95
N ALA A 109 -17.77 -7.72 18.14
CA ALA A 109 -16.68 -7.21 18.97
C ALA A 109 -16.84 -7.60 20.45
N ILE A 110 -18.06 -7.54 21.01
CA ILE A 110 -18.35 -8.00 22.37
C ILE A 110 -18.11 -9.50 22.49
N ALA A 111 -18.61 -10.29 21.53
CA ALA A 111 -18.43 -11.75 21.53
C ALA A 111 -16.95 -12.15 21.44
N LEU A 112 -16.18 -11.45 20.60
CA LEU A 112 -14.73 -11.63 20.50
C LEU A 112 -14.05 -11.28 21.83
N MET A 113 -14.34 -10.12 22.41
CA MET A 113 -13.77 -9.70 23.68
C MET A 113 -14.10 -10.68 24.82
N ASP A 114 -15.32 -11.22 24.85
CA ASP A 114 -15.73 -12.26 25.80
C ASP A 114 -14.96 -13.56 25.61
N SER A 115 -14.77 -14.01 24.36
CA SER A 115 -14.01 -15.23 24.06
C SER A 115 -12.54 -15.12 24.48
N LEU A 116 -11.98 -13.91 24.47
CA LEU A 116 -10.59 -13.65 24.79
C LEU A 116 -10.34 -13.50 26.31
N LYS A 117 -11.38 -13.31 27.13
CA LYS A 117 -11.26 -13.03 28.59
C LYS A 117 -10.47 -14.07 29.37
N SER A 118 -10.51 -15.34 28.97
CA SER A 118 -9.84 -16.46 29.64
C SER A 118 -8.53 -16.87 28.95
N THR A 119 -8.13 -16.17 27.90
CA THR A 119 -6.94 -16.50 27.11
C THR A 119 -5.73 -15.65 27.52
N GLU A 120 -4.53 -16.16 27.29
CA GLU A 120 -3.26 -15.41 27.46
C GLU A 120 -3.21 -14.14 26.58
N TRP A 121 -3.96 -14.12 25.48
CA TRP A 121 -4.06 -12.98 24.57
C TRP A 121 -4.67 -11.73 25.21
N LYS A 122 -5.48 -11.87 26.27
CA LYS A 122 -6.08 -10.73 26.98
C LYS A 122 -5.01 -9.72 27.45
N SER A 123 -3.94 -10.20 28.10
CA SER A 123 -2.88 -9.32 28.60
C SER A 123 -2.08 -8.65 27.48
N HIS A 124 -1.93 -9.31 26.34
CA HIS A 124 -1.26 -8.74 25.17
C HIS A 124 -2.10 -7.64 24.50
N ILE A 125 -3.41 -7.84 24.42
CA ILE A 125 -4.35 -6.85 23.88
C ILE A 125 -4.41 -5.62 24.77
N GLU A 126 -4.56 -5.77 26.09
CA GLU A 126 -4.56 -4.63 27.01
C GLU A 126 -3.23 -3.86 26.97
N LYS A 127 -2.10 -4.56 26.83
CA LYS A 127 -0.80 -3.92 26.64
C LYS A 127 -0.69 -3.17 25.29
N SER A 128 -1.37 -3.65 24.24
CA SER A 128 -1.33 -3.04 22.90
C SER A 128 -2.15 -1.75 22.79
N LYS A 129 -3.15 -1.54 23.67
CA LYS A 129 -4.00 -0.34 23.65
C LYS A 129 -3.24 0.96 23.99
N GLY A 130 -2.08 0.87 24.65
CA GLY A 130 -1.32 2.07 25.02
C GLY A 130 -2.12 3.05 25.89
N GLU A 131 -1.73 4.34 25.91
CA GLU A 131 -2.34 5.41 26.71
C GLU A 131 -3.37 6.24 25.91
N ARG A 132 -4.21 5.59 25.08
CA ARG A 132 -5.15 6.29 24.18
C ARG A 132 -6.56 5.69 24.21
N PRO A 133 -7.61 6.51 23.96
CA PRO A 133 -8.98 6.19 24.35
C PRO A 133 -9.60 5.05 23.51
N ASP A 134 -10.57 4.37 24.11
CA ASP A 134 -11.10 3.05 23.75
C ASP A 134 -11.72 2.92 22.35
N TYR A 135 -11.95 4.01 21.60
CA TYR A 135 -12.17 4.01 20.14
C TYR A 135 -12.19 5.43 19.58
N LEU A 136 -11.79 5.60 18.32
CA LEU A 136 -12.09 6.77 17.51
C LEU A 136 -13.05 6.35 16.40
N VAL A 137 -14.24 6.95 16.37
CA VAL A 137 -15.15 6.85 15.23
C VAL A 137 -14.62 7.80 14.16
N ALA A 138 -14.32 7.28 12.97
CA ALA A 138 -14.11 8.13 11.81
C ALA A 138 -15.47 8.69 11.38
N GLU A 139 -15.62 10.01 11.39
CA GLU A 139 -16.73 10.72 10.75
C GLU A 139 -16.70 10.57 9.22
#